data_AF-A0AA87M318-F1
#
_entry.id   AF-A0AA87M318-F1
#
_cell.length_a   1.000
_cell.length_b   1.000
_cell.length_c   1.000
_cell.angle_alpha   90.00
_cell.angle_beta   90.00
_cell.angle_gamma   90.00
#
_symmetry.space_group_name_H-M   'P 1'
#
loop_
_entity.id
_entity.type
_entity.pdbx_description
1 polymer ?
#
loop_
_entity_poly.entity_id
_entity_poly.type
_entity_poly.pdbx_seq_one_letter_code
_entity_poly.pdbx_strand_id
1 'polypeptide(L)'
;MIWLAFGDVSLLVCGAVLVLSPLLLALWLPSRLLLVLLALPSLSWVFYGLMVLRAYAAVPAPPVSNGILLDPGKVPALAGELERLRLACDAPAFTAVYINAELNASIYQTGSRAGQPKHILVLGLPLLALLTRKQAAVVIAHEYAHISRQHGHFARWAYVARQRWAALGDLHERNHRLITAPLRLFLSWYVPRMMRETLEFSRRCEMVADAQAIAVCGNDIAFEAEATLALRQRAMSTRFWPDIFALAGSDDIARTRPFTQLLTEPANSHPRDGAQAAVWLHESLCQEPDSHSTHPVFFERIAATGFDPADPLPDHLPWHLDETSAAADWLGAEASGIAAQLDADWRETAEQGWRDAKEWRAHQQREFSNLLQRREQQVFDEQDWLELARLAETFDPAGTLRAEALAQGLQHSPEDPALLQLKAGDLQQSGDIQSAISIWHRISQNSSSSEYQAHRHLCELYLRLSDKPAAEHHRQIADQLWAGEDIGQSVSKGLFPHGMDASELALLQGTLQPLFQHARAIWLCRDTPPDTASPPRWFLYVQAYDSWFMRLVGRLTGEDDVNASACKRLLERLQARLHLYLEVRFIGPNDQIPGHCTNGSLIAQAGSAAAHH
;
A
#
# COMPACT_ATOMS: atom_id res chain seq x y z
N MET A 1 -12.81 12.56 20.00
CA MET A 1 -13.03 13.97 20.43
C MET A 1 -12.08 14.45 21.50
N ILE A 2 -12.18 13.91 22.73
CA ILE A 2 -11.29 14.24 23.86
C ILE A 2 -9.81 14.04 23.47
N TRP A 3 -9.52 12.97 22.72
CA TRP A 3 -8.19 12.68 22.22
C TRP A 3 -7.59 13.83 21.38
N LEU A 4 -8.32 14.43 20.43
CA LEU A 4 -7.78 15.53 19.58
C LEU A 4 -7.32 16.73 20.41
N ALA A 5 -8.07 17.11 21.43
CA ALA A 5 -7.72 18.21 22.33
C ALA A 5 -6.62 17.82 23.32
N PHE A 6 -6.60 16.56 23.76
CA PHE A 6 -5.64 16.06 24.75
C PHE A 6 -4.19 16.23 24.28
N GLY A 7 -3.85 15.87 23.04
CA GLY A 7 -2.48 16.04 22.56
C GLY A 7 -2.05 17.50 22.48
N ASP A 8 -2.94 18.38 22.01
CA ASP A 8 -2.66 19.81 21.88
C ASP A 8 -2.43 20.45 23.25
N VAL A 9 -3.29 20.14 24.21
CA VAL A 9 -3.17 20.61 25.60
C VAL A 9 -1.91 20.03 26.24
N SER A 10 -1.61 18.75 26.02
CA SER A 10 -0.42 18.10 26.59
C SER A 10 0.86 18.75 26.09
N LEU A 11 1.02 18.96 24.77
CA LEU A 11 2.20 19.63 24.23
C LEU A 11 2.30 21.08 24.71
N LEU A 12 1.18 21.81 24.75
CA LEU A 12 1.18 23.20 25.23
C LEU A 12 1.58 23.30 26.71
N VAL A 13 0.94 22.51 27.57
CA VAL A 13 1.18 22.54 29.03
C VAL A 13 2.58 22.05 29.35
N CYS A 14 3.00 20.89 28.83
CA CYS A 14 4.35 20.38 29.07
C CYS A 14 5.41 21.35 28.54
N GLY A 15 5.23 21.88 27.33
CA GLY A 15 6.14 22.88 26.76
C GLY A 15 6.23 24.15 27.62
N ALA A 16 5.10 24.70 28.06
CA ALA A 16 5.06 25.89 28.90
C ALA A 16 5.69 25.65 30.28
N VAL A 17 5.39 24.52 30.93
CA VAL A 17 5.98 24.13 32.23
C VAL A 17 7.49 24.01 32.13
N LEU A 18 8.01 23.38 31.07
CA LEU A 18 9.45 23.24 30.83
C LEU A 18 10.13 24.60 30.66
N VAL A 19 9.51 25.52 29.91
CA VAL A 19 10.04 26.88 29.70
C VAL A 19 9.98 27.72 30.98
N LEU A 20 8.90 27.60 31.77
CA LEU A 20 8.71 28.36 33.02
C LEU A 20 9.45 27.75 34.22
N SER A 21 9.97 26.53 34.10
CA SER A 21 10.64 25.81 35.19
C SER A 21 11.77 26.60 35.89
N PRO A 22 12.64 27.38 35.23
CA PRO A 22 13.68 28.15 35.92
C PRO A 22 13.10 29.28 36.78
N LEU A 23 12.03 29.93 36.31
CA LEU A 23 11.31 30.96 37.06
C LEU A 23 10.63 30.35 38.29
N LEU A 24 9.98 29.20 38.13
CA LEU A 24 9.35 28.48 39.23
C LEU A 24 10.39 28.03 40.27
N LEU A 25 11.55 27.52 39.84
CA LEU A 25 12.65 27.17 40.72
C LEU A 25 13.17 28.39 41.51
N ALA A 26 13.32 29.55 40.86
CA ALA A 26 13.74 30.81 41.49
C ALA A 26 12.76 31.31 42.55
N LEU A 27 11.46 31.07 42.37
CA LEU A 27 10.42 31.47 43.32
C LEU A 27 10.31 30.53 44.52
N TRP A 28 10.63 29.25 44.35
CA TRP A 28 10.41 28.21 45.38
C TRP A 28 11.65 27.84 46.18
N LEU A 29 12.87 28.10 45.66
CA LEU A 29 14.12 27.71 46.31
C LEU A 29 14.73 28.89 47.11
N PRO A 30 14.86 28.78 48.44
CA PRO A 30 15.46 29.84 49.25
C PRO A 30 17.00 29.90 49.15
N SER A 31 17.64 28.83 48.63
CA SER A 31 19.12 28.73 48.57
C SER A 31 19.66 29.14 47.20
N ARG A 32 20.55 30.15 47.20
CA ARG A 32 21.23 30.66 45.99
C ARG A 32 22.18 29.63 45.36
N LEU A 33 22.80 28.78 46.17
CA LEU A 33 23.74 27.75 45.69
C LEU A 33 22.99 26.62 44.94
N LEU A 34 21.83 26.23 45.47
CA LEU A 34 20.95 25.23 44.86
C LEU A 34 20.33 25.75 43.56
N LEU A 35 20.01 27.05 43.52
CA LEU A 35 19.57 27.72 42.29
C LEU A 35 20.63 27.68 41.19
N VAL A 36 21.91 27.97 41.49
CA VAL A 36 22.98 27.92 40.48
C VAL A 36 23.21 26.49 39.97
N LEU A 37 23.19 25.50 40.87
CA LEU A 37 23.35 24.08 40.53
C LEU A 37 22.22 23.54 39.64
N LEU A 38 20.97 24.00 39.86
CA LEU A 38 19.80 23.59 39.07
C LEU A 38 19.55 24.46 37.84
N ALA A 39 20.06 25.70 37.81
CA ALA A 39 19.89 26.63 36.69
C ALA A 39 20.58 26.14 35.41
N LEU A 40 21.81 25.62 35.52
CA LEU A 40 22.58 25.08 34.38
C LEU A 40 21.87 23.92 33.68
N PRO A 41 21.37 22.88 34.39
CA PRO A 41 20.50 21.87 33.80
C PRO A 41 19.20 22.47 33.26
N SER A 42 18.55 23.39 33.97
CA SER A 42 17.24 23.95 33.58
C SER A 42 17.27 24.69 32.24
N LEU A 43 18.41 25.25 31.82
CA LEU A 43 18.60 25.82 30.48
C LEU A 43 18.36 24.80 29.36
N SER A 44 18.81 23.55 29.55
CA SER A 44 18.53 22.45 28.62
C SER A 44 17.04 22.11 28.58
N TRP A 45 16.32 22.28 29.69
CA TRP A 45 14.88 22.03 29.80
C TRP A 45 14.08 23.14 29.13
N VAL A 46 14.55 24.40 29.21
CA VAL A 46 13.97 25.52 28.45
C VAL A 46 14.10 25.27 26.96
N PHE A 47 15.28 24.84 26.49
CA PHE A 47 15.49 24.52 25.07
C PHE A 47 14.58 23.37 24.61
N TYR A 48 14.45 22.32 25.44
CA TYR A 48 13.52 21.22 25.18
C TYR A 48 12.05 21.66 25.20
N GLY A 49 11.65 22.51 26.16
CA GLY A 49 10.32 23.09 26.24
C GLY A 49 9.98 23.96 25.04
N LEU A 50 10.92 24.78 24.56
CA LEU A 50 10.80 25.53 23.32
C LEU A 50 10.66 24.62 22.10
N MET A 51 11.35 23.48 22.08
CA MET A 51 11.19 22.47 21.02
C MET A 51 9.80 21.83 21.05
N VAL A 52 9.27 21.49 22.23
CA VAL A 52 7.90 20.96 22.40
C VAL A 52 6.85 22.00 21.99
N LEU A 53 7.02 23.27 22.40
CA LEU A 53 6.15 24.36 21.98
C LEU A 53 6.25 24.64 20.48
N ARG A 54 7.45 24.47 19.88
CA ARG A 54 7.62 24.51 18.43
C ARG A 54 6.88 23.36 17.76
N ALA A 55 6.89 22.14 18.30
CA ALA A 55 6.08 21.04 17.77
C ALA A 55 4.57 21.31 17.87
N TYR A 56 4.10 21.93 18.95
CA TYR A 56 2.72 22.39 19.10
C TYR A 56 2.33 23.51 18.11
N ALA A 57 3.24 24.44 17.88
CA ALA A 57 3.06 25.58 16.98
C ALA A 57 3.38 25.25 15.52
N ALA A 58 4.06 24.12 15.27
CA ALA A 58 4.47 23.69 13.95
C ALA A 58 3.23 23.45 13.09
N VAL A 59 3.20 24.17 11.99
CA VAL A 59 2.33 23.85 10.87
C VAL A 59 3.15 22.90 10.02
N PRO A 60 2.65 21.69 9.73
CA PRO A 60 3.34 20.80 8.81
C PRO A 60 3.60 21.58 7.52
N ALA A 61 4.84 21.54 7.04
CA ALA A 61 5.06 21.93 5.66
C ALA A 61 4.19 21.01 4.80
N PRO A 62 3.40 21.54 3.86
CA PRO A 62 2.70 20.67 2.93
C PRO A 62 3.76 19.79 2.25
N PRO A 63 3.52 18.48 2.05
CA PRO A 63 4.48 17.56 1.43
C PRO A 63 4.59 17.81 -0.09
N VAL A 64 4.73 19.07 -0.49
CA VAL A 64 4.87 19.53 -1.89
C VAL A 64 6.32 19.55 -2.34
N SER A 65 7.26 18.96 -1.58
CA SER A 65 8.70 19.02 -1.90
C SER A 65 9.03 18.50 -3.29
N ASN A 66 8.17 17.65 -3.85
CA ASN A 66 8.31 17.03 -5.17
C ASN A 66 7.19 17.48 -6.14
N GLY A 67 6.48 18.58 -5.82
CA GLY A 67 5.38 19.10 -6.64
C GLY A 67 5.81 20.27 -7.52
N ILE A 68 5.35 20.29 -8.77
CA ILE A 68 5.58 21.37 -9.74
C ILE A 68 4.50 22.44 -9.53
N LEU A 69 4.89 23.66 -9.16
CA LEU A 69 3.95 24.77 -8.98
C LEU A 69 3.35 25.19 -10.33
N LEU A 70 2.02 25.22 -10.41
CA LEU A 70 1.31 25.69 -11.59
C LEU A 70 1.11 27.21 -11.56
N ASP A 71 1.31 27.82 -12.72
CA ASP A 71 0.88 29.20 -13.01
C ASP A 71 -0.54 29.15 -13.60
N PRO A 72 -1.57 29.69 -12.90
CA PRO A 72 -2.94 29.71 -13.40
C PRO A 72 -3.10 30.39 -14.77
N GLY A 73 -2.20 31.32 -15.11
CA GLY A 73 -2.21 32.01 -16.42
C GLY A 73 -1.85 31.08 -17.59
N LYS A 74 -1.14 29.99 -17.34
CA LYS A 74 -0.75 29.00 -18.36
C LYS A 74 -1.77 27.88 -18.54
N VAL A 75 -2.60 27.64 -17.52
CA VAL A 75 -3.62 26.57 -17.51
C VAL A 75 -5.02 27.16 -17.27
N PRO A 76 -5.52 28.06 -18.14
CA PRO A 76 -6.77 28.79 -17.91
C PRO A 76 -8.00 27.86 -17.84
N ALA A 77 -7.98 26.73 -18.54
CA ALA A 77 -9.04 25.72 -18.48
C ALA A 77 -9.15 25.10 -17.08
N LEU A 78 -8.01 24.68 -16.50
CA LEU A 78 -7.98 24.21 -15.10
C LEU A 78 -8.44 25.31 -14.15
N ALA A 79 -7.92 26.53 -14.30
CA ALA A 79 -8.24 27.65 -13.40
C ALA A 79 -9.75 27.98 -13.42
N GLY A 80 -10.38 27.98 -14.60
CA GLY A 80 -11.82 28.18 -14.74
C GLY A 80 -12.64 27.08 -14.07
N GLU A 81 -12.22 25.82 -14.21
CA GLU A 81 -12.91 24.69 -13.58
C GLU A 81 -12.74 24.70 -12.05
N LEU A 82 -11.54 25.03 -11.55
CA LEU A 82 -11.30 25.19 -10.12
C LEU A 82 -12.17 26.31 -9.52
N GLU A 83 -12.37 27.41 -10.23
CA GLU A 83 -13.25 28.51 -9.78
C GLU A 83 -14.73 28.09 -9.80
N ARG A 84 -15.17 27.36 -10.83
CA ARG A 84 -16.52 26.78 -10.91
C ARG A 84 -16.80 25.86 -9.71
N LEU A 85 -15.90 24.93 -9.44
CA LEU A 85 -16.00 24.00 -8.32
C LEU A 85 -15.92 24.71 -6.97
N ARG A 86 -15.04 25.71 -6.83
CA ARG A 86 -14.95 26.52 -5.61
C ARG A 86 -16.28 27.19 -5.26
N LEU A 87 -16.95 27.77 -6.26
CA LEU A 87 -18.26 28.41 -6.09
C LEU A 87 -19.34 27.38 -5.76
N ALA A 88 -19.37 26.24 -6.46
CA ALA A 88 -20.36 25.18 -6.24
C ALA A 88 -20.23 24.55 -4.84
N CYS A 89 -19.00 24.35 -4.35
CA CYS A 89 -18.74 23.76 -3.04
C CYS A 89 -18.77 24.77 -1.88
N ASP A 90 -18.99 26.07 -2.14
CA ASP A 90 -18.79 27.16 -1.16
C ASP A 90 -17.45 27.02 -0.38
N ALA A 91 -16.37 26.88 -1.14
CA ALA A 91 -15.02 26.68 -0.61
C ALA A 91 -14.18 27.97 -0.68
N PRO A 92 -13.12 28.09 0.14
CA PRO A 92 -12.12 29.14 -0.02
C PRO A 92 -11.26 28.89 -1.28
N ALA A 93 -10.64 29.95 -1.80
CA ALA A 93 -9.76 29.85 -2.97
C ALA A 93 -8.40 29.25 -2.60
N PHE A 94 -7.80 28.52 -3.54
CA PHE A 94 -6.44 28.03 -3.39
C PHE A 94 -5.42 29.16 -3.53
N THR A 95 -4.41 29.13 -2.66
CA THR A 95 -3.26 30.02 -2.71
C THR A 95 -2.22 29.52 -3.72
N ALA A 96 -2.11 28.20 -3.90
CA ALA A 96 -1.21 27.57 -4.85
C ALA A 96 -1.78 26.20 -5.29
N VAL A 97 -1.46 25.81 -6.52
CA VAL A 97 -1.80 24.50 -7.09
C VAL A 97 -0.50 23.84 -7.55
N TYR A 98 -0.26 22.60 -7.15
CA TYR A 98 0.91 21.82 -7.53
C TYR A 98 0.50 20.57 -8.32
N ILE A 99 1.35 20.13 -9.24
CA ILE A 99 1.25 18.81 -9.86
C ILE A 99 2.32 17.87 -9.30
N ASN A 100 1.97 16.64 -8.93
CA ASN A 100 2.90 15.62 -8.48
C ASN A 100 2.75 14.29 -9.25
N ALA A 101 3.52 13.29 -8.81
CA ALA A 101 3.63 11.96 -9.43
C ALA A 101 2.59 10.93 -8.93
N GLU A 102 1.65 11.31 -8.07
CA GLU A 102 0.73 10.36 -7.42
C GLU A 102 -0.56 10.17 -8.24
N LEU A 103 -1.19 9.00 -8.16
CA LEU A 103 -2.58 8.82 -8.65
C LEU A 103 -3.55 9.30 -7.57
N ASN A 104 -3.47 10.58 -7.19
CA ASN A 104 -4.27 11.14 -6.11
C ASN A 104 -4.47 12.66 -6.25
N ALA A 105 -5.46 13.19 -5.53
CA ALA A 105 -5.60 14.62 -5.27
C ALA A 105 -5.59 14.84 -3.76
N SER A 106 -5.05 15.96 -3.31
CA SER A 106 -5.06 16.29 -1.88
C SER A 106 -5.07 17.78 -1.64
N ILE A 107 -5.74 18.19 -0.57
CA ILE A 107 -5.70 19.57 -0.08
C ILE A 107 -4.96 19.65 1.25
N TYR A 108 -4.00 20.56 1.29
CA TYR A 108 -3.27 20.93 2.50
C TYR A 108 -3.66 22.33 2.95
N GLN A 109 -3.89 22.46 4.26
CA GLN A 109 -4.02 23.76 4.90
C GLN A 109 -2.70 24.11 5.60
N THR A 110 -2.10 25.23 5.19
CA THR A 110 -0.90 25.79 5.82
C THR A 110 -1.14 27.22 6.30
N GLY A 111 -0.25 27.75 7.13
CA GLY A 111 -0.39 29.06 7.79
C GLY A 111 -0.36 28.96 9.32
N SER A 112 0.24 29.96 9.97
CA SER A 112 0.35 29.96 11.43
C SER A 112 -1.03 30.02 12.07
N ARG A 113 -1.17 29.50 13.29
CA ARG A 113 -2.43 29.55 14.05
C ARG A 113 -2.94 30.98 14.32
N ALA A 114 -2.13 32.00 14.06
CA ALA A 114 -2.47 33.43 14.15
C ALA A 114 -2.49 34.17 12.79
N GLY A 115 -2.24 33.46 11.67
CA GLY A 115 -2.19 34.02 10.32
C GLY A 115 -3.40 33.61 9.47
N GLN A 116 -3.46 34.13 8.23
CA GLN A 116 -4.48 33.70 7.26
C GLN A 116 -4.23 32.25 6.82
N PRO A 117 -5.25 31.39 6.79
CA PRO A 117 -5.13 30.03 6.28
C PRO A 117 -4.82 30.10 4.78
N LYS A 118 -3.79 29.36 4.36
CA LYS A 118 -3.43 29.14 2.97
C LYS A 118 -3.88 27.74 2.59
N HIS A 119 -4.61 27.64 1.49
CA HIS A 119 -5.11 26.38 0.96
C HIS A 119 -4.27 26.00 -0.25
N ILE A 120 -3.68 24.81 -0.24
CA ILE A 120 -2.83 24.32 -1.31
C ILE A 120 -3.47 23.06 -1.86
N LEU A 121 -3.70 23.04 -3.17
CA LEU A 121 -4.16 21.86 -3.90
C LEU A 121 -2.95 21.16 -4.52
N VAL A 122 -2.88 19.84 -4.38
CA VAL A 122 -1.91 19.00 -5.09
C VAL A 122 -2.68 18.02 -5.94
N LEU A 123 -2.44 18.02 -7.24
CA LEU A 123 -3.06 17.11 -8.20
C LEU A 123 -2.01 16.19 -8.79
N GLY A 124 -2.32 14.91 -8.83
CA GLY A 124 -1.56 13.91 -9.55
C GLY A 124 -1.59 14.10 -11.06
N LEU A 125 -0.44 14.13 -11.73
CA LEU A 125 -0.44 14.00 -13.19
C LEU A 125 -1.06 12.66 -13.63
N PRO A 126 -0.75 11.50 -13.01
CA PRO A 126 -1.45 10.24 -13.33
C PRO A 126 -2.97 10.35 -13.19
N LEU A 127 -3.46 11.07 -12.19
CA LEU A 127 -4.90 11.29 -11.99
C LEU A 127 -5.49 12.07 -13.16
N LEU A 128 -4.86 13.18 -13.54
CA LEU A 128 -5.34 13.98 -14.67
C LEU A 128 -5.19 13.25 -16.01
N ALA A 129 -4.16 12.42 -16.17
CA ALA A 129 -3.90 11.69 -17.40
C ALA A 129 -4.85 10.50 -17.63
N LEU A 130 -5.37 9.89 -16.56
CA LEU A 130 -6.17 8.66 -16.62
C LEU A 130 -7.67 8.85 -16.31
N LEU A 131 -8.10 10.08 -16.01
CA LEU A 131 -9.49 10.44 -15.80
C LEU A 131 -9.93 11.47 -16.85
N THR A 132 -11.21 11.45 -17.21
CA THR A 132 -11.83 12.55 -17.98
C THR A 132 -11.97 13.80 -17.10
N ARG A 133 -12.15 14.99 -17.71
CA ARG A 133 -12.38 16.23 -16.95
C ARG A 133 -13.56 16.14 -15.97
N LYS A 134 -14.62 15.41 -16.33
CA LYS A 134 -15.82 15.25 -15.49
C LYS A 134 -15.50 14.40 -14.27
N GLN A 135 -14.79 13.28 -14.48
CA GLN A 135 -14.39 12.38 -13.41
C GLN A 135 -13.36 13.04 -12.47
N ALA A 136 -12.36 13.73 -13.02
CA ALA A 136 -11.39 14.48 -12.22
C ALA A 136 -12.07 15.61 -11.41
N ALA A 137 -13.13 16.23 -11.95
CA ALA A 137 -13.89 17.25 -11.22
C ALA A 137 -14.63 16.67 -10.01
N VAL A 138 -15.10 15.40 -10.05
CA VAL A 138 -15.67 14.71 -8.88
C VAL A 138 -14.61 14.58 -7.79
N VAL A 139 -13.41 14.11 -8.12
CA VAL A 139 -12.33 13.95 -7.13
C VAL A 139 -11.95 15.30 -6.51
N ILE A 140 -11.84 16.35 -7.33
CA ILE A 140 -11.54 17.70 -6.82
C ILE A 140 -12.71 18.25 -5.98
N ALA A 141 -13.97 17.97 -6.34
CA ALA A 141 -15.14 18.37 -5.57
C ALA A 141 -15.18 17.68 -4.20
N HIS A 142 -14.82 16.40 -4.14
CA HIS A 142 -14.64 15.64 -2.89
C HIS A 142 -13.59 16.32 -2.01
N GLU A 143 -12.42 16.62 -2.55
CA GLU A 143 -11.38 17.32 -1.80
C GLU A 143 -11.85 18.69 -1.30
N TYR A 144 -12.53 19.47 -2.14
CA TYR A 144 -13.12 20.76 -1.75
C TYR A 144 -14.09 20.64 -0.58
N ALA A 145 -14.80 19.53 -0.44
CA ALA A 145 -15.75 19.32 0.64
C ALA A 145 -15.08 19.36 2.01
N HIS A 146 -13.85 18.85 2.14
CA HIS A 146 -13.08 18.92 3.39
C HIS A 146 -12.76 20.34 3.84
N ILE A 147 -12.77 21.32 2.92
CA ILE A 147 -12.49 22.73 3.21
C ILE A 147 -13.70 23.64 3.01
N SER A 148 -14.84 23.09 2.57
CA SER A 148 -16.08 23.82 2.34
C SER A 148 -16.57 24.53 3.61
N ARG A 149 -17.17 25.72 3.46
CA ARG A 149 -17.81 26.44 4.56
C ARG A 149 -19.01 25.70 5.14
N GLN A 150 -19.70 24.92 4.30
CA GLN A 150 -20.86 24.10 4.65
C GLN A 150 -20.48 22.90 5.52
N HIS A 151 -19.26 22.39 5.35
CA HIS A 151 -18.67 21.41 6.26
C HIS A 151 -18.46 22.09 7.62
N GLY A 152 -19.10 21.60 8.69
CA GLY A 152 -19.06 22.28 9.99
C GLY A 152 -17.64 22.63 10.44
N HIS A 153 -17.45 23.78 11.10
CA HIS A 153 -16.14 24.25 11.58
C HIS A 153 -15.36 23.17 12.33
N PHE A 154 -16.09 22.32 13.05
CA PHE A 154 -15.55 21.19 13.78
C PHE A 154 -14.91 20.11 12.90
N ALA A 155 -15.58 19.72 11.81
CA ALA A 155 -15.09 18.68 10.91
C ALA A 155 -13.81 19.12 10.17
N ARG A 156 -13.77 20.39 9.72
CA ARG A 156 -12.55 21.00 9.18
C ARG A 156 -11.40 20.97 10.18
N TRP A 157 -11.66 21.36 11.44
CA TRP A 157 -10.65 21.33 12.49
C TRP A 157 -10.12 19.92 12.76
N ALA A 158 -11.00 18.93 12.85
CA ALA A 158 -10.62 17.54 13.11
C ALA A 158 -9.79 16.95 11.97
N TYR A 159 -10.15 17.24 10.71
CA TYR A 159 -9.38 16.86 9.52
C TYR A 159 -7.96 17.44 9.56
N VAL A 160 -7.83 18.75 9.76
CA VAL A 160 -6.53 19.45 9.87
C VAL A 160 -5.71 18.94 11.05
N ALA A 161 -6.35 18.68 12.19
CA ALA A 161 -5.68 18.13 13.36
C ALA A 161 -5.10 16.75 13.07
N ARG A 162 -5.86 15.85 12.41
CA ARG A 162 -5.37 14.53 12.00
C ARG A 162 -4.17 14.65 11.05
N GLN A 163 -4.27 15.45 9.98
CA GLN A 163 -3.14 15.68 9.07
C GLN A 163 -1.88 16.16 9.82
N ARG A 164 -2.04 17.11 10.75
CA ARG A 164 -0.91 17.62 11.55
C ARG A 164 -0.28 16.56 12.44
N TRP A 165 -1.10 15.76 13.12
CA TRP A 165 -0.58 14.71 14.00
C TRP A 165 0.10 13.58 13.24
N ALA A 166 -0.41 13.22 12.06
CA ALA A 166 0.26 12.28 11.15
C ALA A 166 1.65 12.81 10.76
N ALA A 167 1.71 14.04 10.22
CA ALA A 167 2.97 14.66 9.81
C ALA A 167 3.96 14.82 10.97
N LEU A 168 3.48 15.14 12.18
CA LEU A 168 4.34 15.27 13.35
C LEU A 168 4.93 13.92 13.78
N GLY A 169 4.18 12.83 13.61
CA GLY A 169 4.66 11.46 13.79
C GLY A 169 5.78 11.13 12.81
N ASP A 170 5.55 11.34 11.52
CA ASP A 170 6.50 11.03 10.45
C ASP A 170 7.83 11.79 10.58
N LEU A 171 7.75 13.08 10.92
CA LEU A 171 8.94 13.92 11.13
C LEU A 171 9.83 13.40 12.27
N HIS A 172 9.23 12.80 13.29
CA HIS A 172 9.93 12.33 14.48
C HIS A 172 10.45 10.90 14.34
N GLU A 173 9.84 10.07 13.50
CA GLU A 173 10.39 8.77 13.12
C GLU A 173 11.73 8.92 12.39
N ARG A 174 11.88 9.98 11.58
CA ARG A 174 13.10 10.27 10.80
C ARG A 174 14.24 10.91 11.60
N ASN A 175 14.00 11.38 12.83
CA ASN A 175 14.99 12.13 13.62
C ASN A 175 15.42 11.37 14.88
N HIS A 176 16.61 10.74 14.84
CA HIS A 176 17.07 9.82 15.90
C HIS A 176 17.82 10.47 17.09
N ARG A 177 17.82 11.81 17.22
CA ARG A 177 18.54 12.49 18.33
C ARG A 177 18.01 12.09 19.72
N LEU A 178 18.90 11.81 20.67
CA LEU A 178 18.54 11.41 22.05
C LEU A 178 17.65 12.43 22.77
N ILE A 179 17.89 13.72 22.54
CA ILE A 179 17.11 14.80 23.15
C ILE A 179 15.62 14.78 22.75
N THR A 180 15.27 14.15 21.62
CA THR A 180 13.87 14.05 21.15
C THR A 180 13.13 12.83 21.67
N ALA A 181 13.82 11.91 22.36
CA ALA A 181 13.27 10.62 22.75
C ALA A 181 11.93 10.69 23.54
N PRO A 182 11.74 11.59 24.51
CA PRO A 182 10.48 11.63 25.25
C PRO A 182 9.30 12.12 24.38
N LEU A 183 9.54 13.09 23.50
CA LEU A 183 8.53 13.54 22.53
C LEU A 183 8.21 12.44 21.52
N ARG A 184 9.21 11.69 21.04
CA ARG A 184 8.98 10.53 20.16
C ARG A 184 8.13 9.46 20.84
N LEU A 185 8.44 9.11 22.09
CA LEU A 185 7.67 8.13 22.85
C LEU A 185 6.22 8.57 23.05
N PHE A 186 6.01 9.85 23.34
CA PHE A 186 4.66 10.42 23.39
C PHE A 186 3.95 10.32 22.04
N LEU A 187 4.59 10.73 20.95
CA LEU A 187 3.99 10.70 19.61
C LEU A 187 3.69 9.28 19.13
N SER A 188 4.60 8.34 19.34
CA SER A 188 4.42 6.93 18.97
C SER A 188 3.26 6.27 19.72
N TRP A 189 2.96 6.73 20.93
CA TRP A 189 1.79 6.28 21.68
C TRP A 189 0.50 7.03 21.31
N TYR A 190 0.57 8.35 21.31
CA TYR A 190 -0.61 9.20 21.21
C TYR A 190 -1.17 9.25 19.79
N VAL A 191 -0.32 9.33 18.75
CA VAL A 191 -0.79 9.48 17.36
C VAL A 191 -1.63 8.27 16.92
N PRO A 192 -1.16 7.01 17.02
CA PRO A 192 -1.97 5.85 16.62
C PRO A 192 -3.29 5.76 17.38
N ARG A 193 -3.25 6.05 18.68
CA ARG A 193 -4.44 6.04 19.54
C ARG A 193 -5.45 7.11 19.13
N MET A 194 -4.99 8.34 18.94
CA MET A 194 -5.83 9.45 18.48
C MET A 194 -6.43 9.14 17.11
N MET A 195 -5.68 8.53 16.19
CA MET A 195 -6.20 8.14 14.88
C MET A 195 -7.33 7.11 14.98
N ARG A 196 -7.19 6.10 15.84
CA ARG A 196 -8.23 5.08 16.09
C ARG A 196 -9.49 5.69 16.70
N GLU A 197 -9.32 6.49 17.75
CA GLU A 197 -10.43 7.11 18.51
C GLU A 197 -11.18 8.21 17.74
N THR A 198 -10.65 8.62 16.59
CA THR A 198 -11.30 9.59 15.69
C THR A 198 -11.65 9.00 14.34
N LEU A 199 -11.50 7.68 14.16
CA LEU A 199 -11.71 6.99 12.90
C LEU A 199 -13.16 7.09 12.42
N GLU A 200 -14.13 6.76 13.28
CA GLU A 200 -15.55 6.84 12.94
C GLU A 200 -15.98 8.26 12.54
N PHE A 201 -15.43 9.27 13.21
CA PHE A 201 -15.67 10.66 12.86
C PHE A 201 -15.08 11.01 11.48
N SER A 202 -13.89 10.50 11.18
CA SER A 202 -13.26 10.65 9.87
C SER A 202 -14.13 10.04 8.78
N ARG A 203 -14.62 8.80 8.95
CA ARG A 203 -15.51 8.13 7.99
C ARG A 203 -16.79 8.93 7.72
N ARG A 204 -17.36 9.56 8.73
CA ARG A 204 -18.50 10.48 8.54
C ARG A 204 -18.15 11.71 7.71
N CYS A 205 -16.94 12.24 7.85
CA CYS A 205 -16.49 13.35 7.01
C CYS A 205 -16.32 12.92 5.55
N GLU A 206 -15.79 11.72 5.30
CA GLU A 206 -15.69 11.15 3.95
C GLU A 206 -17.06 10.97 3.31
N MET A 207 -18.05 10.42 4.03
CA MET A 207 -19.42 10.28 3.51
C MET A 207 -20.05 11.64 3.14
N VAL A 208 -19.78 12.69 3.93
CA VAL A 208 -20.25 14.04 3.61
C VAL A 208 -19.52 14.61 2.39
N ALA A 209 -18.22 14.32 2.26
CA ALA A 209 -17.43 14.73 1.10
C ALA A 209 -17.91 14.06 -0.19
N ASP A 210 -18.15 12.75 -0.16
CA ASP A 210 -18.75 12.00 -1.27
C ASP A 210 -20.14 12.57 -1.62
N ALA A 211 -21.01 12.78 -0.62
CA ALA A 211 -22.34 13.35 -0.85
C ALA A 211 -22.28 14.75 -1.49
N GLN A 212 -21.32 15.60 -1.09
CA GLN A 212 -21.13 16.91 -1.69
C GLN A 212 -20.60 16.82 -3.13
N ALA A 213 -19.64 15.95 -3.40
CA ALA A 213 -19.12 15.72 -4.75
C ALA A 213 -20.23 15.22 -5.70
N ILE A 214 -21.05 14.29 -5.22
CA ILE A 214 -22.24 13.78 -5.92
C ILE A 214 -23.24 14.91 -6.18
N ALA A 215 -23.53 15.75 -5.19
CA ALA A 215 -24.47 16.86 -5.36
C ALA A 215 -23.98 17.91 -6.39
N VAL A 216 -22.67 18.12 -6.50
CA VAL A 216 -22.06 19.11 -7.42
C VAL A 216 -21.91 18.57 -8.83
N CYS A 217 -21.54 17.30 -8.99
CA CYS A 217 -21.19 16.71 -10.28
C CYS A 217 -22.27 15.78 -10.86
N GLY A 218 -23.17 15.25 -10.02
CA GLY A 218 -24.21 14.29 -10.39
C GLY A 218 -23.81 12.83 -10.09
N ASN A 219 -24.83 12.00 -9.89
CA ASN A 219 -24.71 10.58 -9.51
C ASN A 219 -23.91 9.76 -10.53
N ASP A 220 -24.28 9.83 -11.81
CA ASP A 220 -23.67 9.01 -12.86
C ASP A 220 -22.17 9.29 -13.02
N ILE A 221 -21.80 10.56 -13.03
CA ILE A 221 -20.39 10.98 -13.15
C ILE A 221 -19.61 10.59 -11.89
N ALA A 222 -20.22 10.67 -10.71
CA ALA A 222 -19.58 10.23 -9.47
C ALA A 222 -19.34 8.71 -9.46
N PHE A 223 -20.32 7.91 -9.90
CA PHE A 223 -20.16 6.48 -10.09
C PHE A 223 -19.01 6.18 -11.07
N GLU A 224 -18.99 6.84 -12.22
CA GLU A 224 -17.94 6.65 -13.22
C GLU A 224 -16.56 7.01 -12.67
N ALA A 225 -16.44 8.12 -11.94
CA ALA A 225 -15.17 8.56 -11.36
C ALA A 225 -14.62 7.53 -10.36
N GLU A 226 -15.49 7.01 -9.49
CA GLU A 226 -15.14 5.98 -8.51
C GLU A 226 -14.72 4.67 -9.17
N ALA A 227 -15.53 4.20 -10.13
CA ALA A 227 -15.23 2.99 -10.88
C ALA A 227 -13.91 3.13 -11.65
N THR A 228 -13.72 4.22 -12.39
CA THR A 228 -12.47 4.47 -13.11
C THR A 228 -11.29 4.52 -12.15
N LEU A 229 -11.37 5.28 -11.04
CA LEU A 229 -10.26 5.39 -10.10
C LEU A 229 -9.84 4.02 -9.52
N ALA A 230 -10.81 3.20 -9.11
CA ALA A 230 -10.55 1.83 -8.63
C ALA A 230 -9.84 0.97 -9.69
N LEU A 231 -10.32 1.01 -10.93
CA LEU A 231 -9.74 0.28 -12.05
C LEU A 231 -8.31 0.76 -12.38
N ARG A 232 -8.07 2.08 -12.40
CA ARG A 232 -6.75 2.66 -12.66
C ARG A 232 -5.76 2.36 -11.55
N GLN A 233 -6.18 2.45 -10.29
CA GLN A 233 -5.32 2.16 -9.15
C GLN A 233 -4.85 0.70 -9.15
N ARG A 234 -5.75 -0.24 -9.47
CA ARG A 234 -5.39 -1.65 -9.66
C ARG A 234 -4.47 -1.87 -10.87
N ALA A 235 -4.79 -1.28 -12.03
CA ALA A 235 -3.94 -1.42 -13.22
C ALA A 235 -2.53 -0.84 -12.98
N MET A 236 -2.43 0.32 -12.34
CA MET A 236 -1.18 0.98 -11.99
C MET A 236 -0.28 0.10 -11.13
N SER A 237 -0.84 -0.43 -10.04
CA SER A 237 -0.10 -1.24 -9.06
C SER A 237 0.26 -2.63 -9.56
N THR A 238 -0.64 -3.29 -10.29
CA THR A 238 -0.47 -4.70 -10.69
C THR A 238 0.19 -4.89 -12.06
N ARG A 239 0.18 -3.86 -12.92
CA ARG A 239 0.74 -3.94 -14.28
C ARG A 239 1.69 -2.80 -14.60
N PHE A 240 1.20 -1.56 -14.68
CA PHE A 240 2.01 -0.45 -15.21
C PHE A 240 3.36 -0.28 -14.49
N TRP A 241 3.38 -0.16 -13.15
CA TRP A 241 4.64 -0.01 -12.43
C TRP A 241 5.53 -1.27 -12.51
N PRO A 242 5.01 -2.50 -12.30
CA PRO A 242 5.75 -3.72 -12.58
C PRO A 242 6.38 -3.77 -13.97
N ASP A 243 5.63 -3.43 -15.02
CA ASP A 243 6.11 -3.41 -16.40
C ASP A 243 7.24 -2.38 -16.60
N ILE A 244 7.11 -1.19 -16.00
CA ILE A 244 8.16 -0.16 -16.03
C ILE A 244 9.46 -0.69 -15.40
N PHE A 245 9.39 -1.36 -14.25
CA PHE A 245 10.57 -1.95 -13.62
C PHE A 245 11.08 -3.22 -14.32
N ALA A 246 10.22 -3.95 -15.05
CA ALA A 246 10.62 -5.11 -15.84
C ALA A 246 11.61 -4.74 -16.96
N LEU A 247 11.60 -3.48 -17.42
CA LEU A 247 12.55 -2.92 -18.38
C LEU A 247 13.99 -2.79 -17.83
N ALA A 248 14.22 -2.87 -16.51
CA ALA A 248 15.53 -2.61 -15.90
C ALA A 248 16.67 -3.54 -16.35
N GLY A 249 16.33 -4.71 -16.92
CA GLY A 249 17.30 -5.64 -17.50
C GLY A 249 17.61 -5.40 -18.99
N SER A 250 16.76 -4.66 -19.71
CA SER A 250 16.86 -4.45 -21.17
C SER A 250 17.18 -3.00 -21.54
N ASP A 251 16.71 -2.04 -20.75
CA ASP A 251 16.83 -0.61 -21.02
C ASP A 251 17.55 0.17 -19.92
N ASP A 252 18.05 1.34 -20.32
CA ASP A 252 18.60 2.33 -19.40
C ASP A 252 17.45 3.14 -18.76
N ILE A 253 17.49 3.30 -17.43
CA ILE A 253 16.58 4.17 -16.68
C ILE A 253 16.51 5.58 -17.29
N ALA A 254 17.60 6.05 -17.92
CA ALA A 254 17.67 7.32 -18.62
C ALA A 254 16.73 7.43 -19.83
N ARG A 255 16.24 6.32 -20.40
CA ARG A 255 15.28 6.28 -21.52
C ARG A 255 13.83 6.09 -21.07
N THR A 256 13.62 5.62 -19.85
CA THR A 256 12.30 5.35 -19.28
C THR A 256 11.59 6.67 -18.95
N ARG A 257 10.31 6.76 -19.34
CA ARG A 257 9.50 7.99 -19.26
C ARG A 257 8.05 7.67 -18.82
N PRO A 258 7.84 7.14 -17.59
CA PRO A 258 6.52 6.67 -17.15
C PRO A 258 5.44 7.76 -17.22
N PHE A 259 5.73 8.98 -16.80
CA PHE A 259 4.75 10.07 -16.77
C PHE A 259 4.42 10.59 -18.16
N THR A 260 5.41 10.65 -19.06
CA THR A 260 5.14 10.96 -20.47
C THR A 260 4.28 9.89 -21.13
N GLN A 261 4.52 8.61 -20.84
CA GLN A 261 3.72 7.49 -21.37
C GLN A 261 2.26 7.57 -20.92
N LEU A 262 2.01 7.93 -19.65
CA LEU A 262 0.66 8.05 -19.08
C LEU A 262 -0.23 9.06 -19.83
N LEU A 263 0.35 10.11 -20.44
CA LEU A 263 -0.42 11.08 -21.24
C LEU A 263 -1.12 10.46 -22.45
N THR A 264 -0.69 9.27 -22.87
CA THR A 264 -1.26 8.51 -23.99
C THR A 264 -2.10 7.31 -23.56
N GLU A 265 -2.38 7.17 -22.25
CA GLU A 265 -3.15 6.05 -21.69
C GLU A 265 -2.64 4.67 -22.16
N PRO A 266 -1.45 4.23 -21.69
CA PRO A 266 -0.88 2.97 -22.17
C PRO A 266 -1.76 1.78 -21.75
N ALA A 267 -1.78 0.70 -22.53
CA ALA A 267 -2.69 -0.43 -22.33
C ALA A 267 -2.60 -1.13 -20.96
N ASN A 268 -1.47 -0.99 -20.26
CA ASN A 268 -1.27 -1.50 -18.91
C ASN A 268 -1.79 -0.57 -17.80
N SER A 269 -2.32 0.62 -18.17
CA SER A 269 -2.92 1.61 -17.25
C SER A 269 -4.43 1.45 -17.03
N HIS A 270 -5.08 0.50 -17.70
CA HIS A 270 -6.49 0.12 -17.52
C HIS A 270 -6.69 -1.38 -17.69
N PRO A 271 -7.85 -1.94 -17.28
CA PRO A 271 -8.33 -3.25 -17.73
C PRO A 271 -8.17 -3.49 -19.24
N ARG A 272 -7.99 -4.76 -19.64
CA ARG A 272 -7.89 -5.12 -21.08
C ARG A 272 -9.17 -4.83 -21.86
N ASP A 273 -10.30 -5.01 -21.20
CA ASP A 273 -11.64 -4.93 -21.77
C ASP A 273 -12.68 -4.73 -20.65
N GLY A 274 -13.94 -4.51 -21.05
CA GLY A 274 -15.05 -4.36 -20.12
C GLY A 274 -15.34 -5.60 -19.28
N ALA A 275 -15.01 -6.80 -19.77
CA ALA A 275 -15.18 -8.05 -19.02
C ALA A 275 -14.24 -8.11 -17.81
N GLN A 276 -12.95 -7.80 -18.01
CA GLN A 276 -11.99 -7.69 -16.92
C GLN A 276 -12.35 -6.56 -15.96
N ALA A 277 -12.83 -5.42 -16.49
CA ALA A 277 -13.26 -4.30 -15.67
C ALA A 277 -14.42 -4.70 -14.74
N ALA A 278 -15.43 -5.40 -15.26
CA ALA A 278 -16.57 -5.85 -14.46
C ALA A 278 -16.13 -6.79 -13.33
N VAL A 279 -15.26 -7.77 -13.62
CA VAL A 279 -14.71 -8.66 -12.59
C VAL A 279 -13.95 -7.86 -11.53
N TRP A 280 -13.07 -6.94 -11.93
CA TRP A 280 -12.30 -6.13 -10.99
C TRP A 280 -13.18 -5.26 -10.09
N LEU A 281 -14.23 -4.66 -10.64
CA LEU A 281 -15.19 -3.87 -9.86
C LEU A 281 -15.97 -4.75 -8.88
N HIS A 282 -16.43 -5.93 -9.30
CA HIS A 282 -17.09 -6.87 -8.39
C HIS A 282 -16.17 -7.30 -7.25
N GLU A 283 -14.90 -7.59 -7.53
CA GLU A 283 -13.93 -7.87 -6.47
C GLU A 283 -13.76 -6.69 -5.50
N SER A 284 -13.74 -5.45 -6.00
CA SER A 284 -13.72 -4.25 -5.17
C SER A 284 -15.01 -4.08 -4.34
N LEU A 285 -16.17 -4.45 -4.88
CA LEU A 285 -17.46 -4.41 -4.17
C LEU A 285 -17.54 -5.43 -3.02
N CYS A 286 -16.82 -6.55 -3.12
CA CYS A 286 -16.77 -7.56 -2.07
C CYS A 286 -15.80 -7.22 -0.92
N GLN A 287 -14.96 -6.19 -1.06
CA GLN A 287 -13.96 -5.86 -0.05
C GLN A 287 -14.59 -5.47 1.28
N GLU A 288 -14.09 -6.07 2.36
CA GLU A 288 -14.53 -5.73 3.71
C GLU A 288 -13.97 -4.37 4.16
N PRO A 289 -14.69 -3.67 5.06
CA PRO A 289 -14.18 -2.46 5.66
C PRO A 289 -12.88 -2.67 6.42
N ASP A 290 -11.80 -2.08 5.92
CA ASP A 290 -10.55 -2.01 6.66
C ASP A 290 -10.77 -1.21 7.96
N SER A 291 -10.61 -1.89 9.10
CA SER A 291 -10.71 -1.34 10.45
C SER A 291 -9.74 -0.18 10.75
N HIS A 292 -8.76 0.07 9.88
CA HIS A 292 -7.80 1.16 10.00
C HIS A 292 -7.93 2.24 8.91
N SER A 293 -8.74 2.02 7.87
CA SER A 293 -8.98 3.00 6.81
C SER A 293 -10.00 4.06 7.22
N THR A 294 -9.66 5.32 6.94
CA THR A 294 -10.58 6.47 7.05
C THR A 294 -11.58 6.51 5.91
N HIS A 295 -11.20 6.00 4.74
CA HIS A 295 -12.06 5.99 3.56
C HIS A 295 -13.12 4.89 3.69
N PRO A 296 -14.39 5.19 3.34
CA PRO A 296 -15.43 4.18 3.19
C PRO A 296 -14.99 3.10 2.20
N VAL A 297 -15.53 1.90 2.34
CA VAL A 297 -15.26 0.85 1.34
C VAL A 297 -15.86 1.23 0.00
N PHE A 298 -15.30 0.66 -1.07
CA PHE A 298 -15.78 0.91 -2.43
C PHE A 298 -17.30 0.69 -2.55
N PHE A 299 -17.84 -0.37 -1.92
CA PHE A 299 -19.28 -0.62 -1.83
C PHE A 299 -20.08 0.58 -1.28
N GLU A 300 -19.65 1.20 -0.18
CA GLU A 300 -20.35 2.32 0.46
C GLU A 300 -20.33 3.57 -0.43
N ARG A 301 -19.20 3.82 -1.10
CA ARG A 301 -19.05 4.97 -2.01
C ARG A 301 -19.91 4.82 -3.26
N ILE A 302 -19.93 3.63 -3.85
CA ILE A 302 -20.80 3.32 -4.98
C ILE A 302 -22.28 3.40 -4.57
N ALA A 303 -22.66 2.84 -3.42
CA ALA A 303 -24.02 2.95 -2.91
C ALA A 303 -24.48 4.41 -2.69
N ALA A 304 -23.56 5.29 -2.28
CA ALA A 304 -23.86 6.71 -2.09
C ALA A 304 -24.24 7.42 -3.41
N THR A 305 -23.79 6.92 -4.56
CA THR A 305 -24.18 7.45 -5.89
C THR A 305 -25.61 7.07 -6.28
N GLY A 306 -26.28 6.21 -5.50
CA GLY A 306 -27.62 5.70 -5.80
C GLY A 306 -27.64 4.42 -6.64
N PHE A 307 -26.47 3.87 -7.00
CA PHE A 307 -26.35 2.53 -7.58
C PHE A 307 -26.47 1.48 -6.46
N ASP A 308 -27.38 0.50 -6.60
CA ASP A 308 -27.42 -0.64 -5.68
C ASP A 308 -26.29 -1.61 -6.03
N PRO A 309 -25.29 -1.83 -5.16
CA PRO A 309 -24.19 -2.73 -5.49
C PRO A 309 -24.59 -4.21 -5.62
N ALA A 310 -25.82 -4.57 -5.23
CA ALA A 310 -26.40 -5.88 -5.49
C ALA A 310 -26.96 -6.01 -6.92
N ASP A 311 -27.25 -4.90 -7.59
CA ASP A 311 -27.73 -4.90 -8.98
C ASP A 311 -26.59 -5.22 -9.97
N PRO A 312 -26.92 -5.75 -11.17
CA PRO A 312 -25.93 -5.94 -12.22
C PRO A 312 -25.24 -4.62 -12.58
N LEU A 313 -23.92 -4.67 -12.79
CA LEU A 313 -23.16 -3.52 -13.26
C LEU A 313 -23.71 -2.99 -14.59
N PRO A 314 -23.60 -1.67 -14.85
CA PRO A 314 -24.01 -1.09 -16.13
C PRO A 314 -23.27 -1.76 -17.31
N ASP A 315 -23.98 -1.92 -18.43
CA ASP A 315 -23.42 -2.52 -19.65
C ASP A 315 -22.20 -1.77 -20.19
N HIS A 316 -22.13 -0.45 -19.94
CA HIS A 316 -21.02 0.39 -20.31
C HIS A 316 -20.23 0.82 -19.07
N LEU A 317 -19.04 0.23 -18.89
CA LEU A 317 -18.12 0.58 -17.80
C LEU A 317 -17.02 1.53 -18.30
N PRO A 318 -16.59 2.52 -17.49
CA PRO A 318 -15.57 3.50 -17.87
C PRO A 318 -14.16 2.93 -17.66
N TRP A 319 -13.85 1.84 -18.37
CA TRP A 319 -12.61 1.10 -18.20
C TRP A 319 -11.44 1.68 -19.00
N HIS A 320 -11.70 2.46 -20.04
CA HIS A 320 -10.72 3.23 -20.84
C HIS A 320 -11.22 4.67 -21.04
N LEU A 321 -10.38 5.59 -21.55
CA LEU A 321 -10.81 6.96 -21.84
C LEU A 321 -11.61 7.00 -23.16
N ASP A 322 -12.93 7.20 -23.04
CA ASP A 322 -13.81 7.44 -24.19
C ASP A 322 -13.72 8.89 -24.72
N GLU A 323 -13.28 9.81 -23.87
CA GLU A 323 -13.08 11.24 -24.15
C GLU A 323 -11.60 11.63 -23.96
N THR A 324 -11.25 12.90 -24.18
CA THR A 324 -9.93 13.41 -23.83
C THR A 324 -9.67 13.37 -22.33
N SER A 325 -8.42 13.12 -21.94
CA SER A 325 -8.01 13.14 -20.54
C SER A 325 -8.11 14.55 -19.94
N ALA A 326 -8.30 14.63 -18.63
CA ALA A 326 -8.26 15.91 -17.92
C ALA A 326 -6.89 16.61 -18.09
N ALA A 327 -5.79 15.87 -18.24
CA ALA A 327 -4.48 16.43 -18.54
C ALA A 327 -4.47 17.14 -19.90
N ALA A 328 -5.04 16.52 -20.95
CA ALA A 328 -5.15 17.14 -22.26
C ALA A 328 -6.07 18.38 -22.24
N ASP A 329 -7.22 18.28 -21.56
CA ASP A 329 -8.22 19.35 -21.53
C ASP A 329 -7.82 20.54 -20.63
N TRP A 330 -7.21 20.27 -19.48
CA TRP A 330 -6.94 21.29 -18.46
C TRP A 330 -5.51 21.81 -18.47
N LEU A 331 -4.52 20.95 -18.70
CA LEU A 331 -3.11 21.34 -18.77
C LEU A 331 -2.68 21.71 -20.20
N GLY A 332 -3.32 21.12 -21.21
CA GLY A 332 -3.07 21.41 -22.61
C GLY A 332 -1.59 21.26 -22.97
N ALA A 333 -0.99 22.31 -23.54
CA ALA A 333 0.41 22.30 -23.97
C ALA A 333 1.41 22.10 -22.82
N GLU A 334 1.06 22.47 -21.57
CA GLU A 334 1.95 22.34 -20.42
C GLU A 334 2.09 20.88 -19.94
N ALA A 335 1.15 20.00 -20.30
CA ALA A 335 1.14 18.60 -19.82
C ALA A 335 2.45 17.86 -20.12
N SER A 336 2.99 18.04 -21.33
CA SER A 336 4.22 17.37 -21.76
C SER A 336 5.47 17.86 -21.00
N GLY A 337 5.54 19.16 -20.72
CA GLY A 337 6.63 19.75 -19.93
C GLY A 337 6.61 19.28 -18.48
N ILE A 338 5.41 19.23 -17.88
CA ILE A 338 5.19 18.72 -16.52
C ILE A 338 5.58 17.24 -16.44
N ALA A 339 5.11 16.41 -17.39
CA ALA A 339 5.44 14.99 -17.46
C ALA A 339 6.95 14.75 -17.57
N ALA A 340 7.63 15.50 -18.44
CA ALA A 340 9.08 15.38 -18.62
C ALA A 340 9.87 15.74 -17.35
N GLN A 341 9.37 16.71 -16.56
CA GLN A 341 9.98 17.06 -15.29
C GLN A 341 9.74 15.98 -14.22
N LEU A 342 8.52 15.45 -14.11
CA LEU A 342 8.24 14.32 -13.22
C LEU A 342 9.05 13.07 -13.60
N ASP A 343 9.27 12.82 -14.89
CA ASP A 343 10.16 11.75 -15.37
C ASP A 343 11.62 11.99 -14.97
N ALA A 344 12.07 13.24 -14.83
CA ALA A 344 13.41 13.55 -14.31
C ALA A 344 13.50 13.25 -12.82
N ASP A 345 12.54 13.76 -12.03
CA ASP A 345 12.49 13.58 -10.58
C ASP A 345 12.33 12.10 -10.19
N TRP A 346 11.54 11.34 -10.95
CA TRP A 346 11.39 9.90 -10.76
C TRP A 346 12.68 9.13 -10.98
N ARG A 347 13.48 9.49 -11.99
CA ARG A 347 14.77 8.81 -12.22
C ARG A 347 15.73 8.96 -11.05
N GLU A 348 15.76 10.14 -10.44
CA GLU A 348 16.61 10.40 -9.27
C GLU A 348 16.18 9.57 -8.05
N THR A 349 14.89 9.35 -7.88
CA THR A 349 14.33 8.63 -6.72
C THR A 349 14.20 7.13 -6.93
N ALA A 350 14.09 6.66 -8.18
CA ALA A 350 13.91 5.26 -8.53
C ALA A 350 15.21 4.47 -8.73
N GLU A 351 16.38 5.11 -8.65
CA GLU A 351 17.68 4.48 -8.94
C GLU A 351 17.94 3.19 -8.13
N GLN A 352 17.58 3.18 -6.84
CA GLN A 352 17.73 1.98 -6.02
C GLN A 352 16.76 0.87 -6.48
N GLY A 353 15.47 1.18 -6.62
CA GLY A 353 14.48 0.20 -7.07
C GLY A 353 14.79 -0.35 -8.47
N TRP A 354 15.36 0.47 -9.35
CA TRP A 354 15.80 0.04 -10.67
C TRP A 354 16.99 -0.92 -10.62
N ARG A 355 17.95 -0.68 -9.72
CA ARG A 355 19.07 -1.61 -9.49
C ARG A 355 18.57 -2.94 -8.93
N ASP A 356 17.68 -2.91 -7.96
CA ASP A 356 17.08 -4.12 -7.37
C ASP A 356 16.32 -4.92 -8.44
N ALA A 357 15.52 -4.26 -9.29
CA ALA A 357 14.81 -4.89 -10.40
C ALA A 357 15.76 -5.50 -11.45
N LYS A 358 16.88 -4.83 -11.75
CA LYS A 358 17.92 -5.34 -12.66
C LYS A 358 18.60 -6.59 -12.09
N GLU A 359 18.95 -6.58 -10.80
CA GLU A 359 19.54 -7.73 -10.11
C GLU A 359 18.58 -8.92 -10.08
N TRP A 360 17.30 -8.66 -9.79
CA TRP A 360 16.24 -9.66 -9.86
C TRP A 360 16.12 -10.26 -11.26
N ARG A 361 16.08 -9.44 -12.31
CA ARG A 361 16.00 -9.94 -13.69
C ARG A 361 17.24 -10.75 -14.08
N ALA A 362 18.43 -10.36 -13.62
CA ALA A 362 19.65 -11.14 -13.82
C ALA A 362 19.62 -12.49 -13.08
N HIS A 363 19.01 -12.54 -11.89
CA HIS A 363 18.78 -13.79 -11.16
C HIS A 363 17.84 -14.71 -11.95
N GLN A 364 16.68 -14.20 -12.38
CA GLN A 364 15.70 -14.95 -13.17
C GLN A 364 16.31 -15.50 -14.47
N GLN A 365 17.19 -14.74 -15.14
CA GLN A 365 17.92 -15.20 -16.32
C GLN A 365 18.93 -16.32 -16.02
N ARG A 366 19.59 -16.30 -14.85
CA ARG A 366 20.49 -17.38 -14.41
C ARG A 366 19.70 -18.66 -14.13
N GLU A 367 18.58 -18.55 -13.42
CA GLU A 367 17.69 -19.69 -13.15
C GLU A 367 17.15 -20.29 -14.44
N PHE A 368 16.72 -19.45 -15.38
CA PHE A 368 16.29 -19.91 -16.69
C PHE A 368 17.41 -20.67 -17.44
N SER A 369 18.64 -20.14 -17.42
CA SER A 369 19.80 -20.82 -18.02
C SER A 369 20.12 -22.15 -17.32
N ASN A 370 20.03 -22.20 -15.99
CA ASN A 370 20.25 -23.40 -15.18
C ASN A 370 19.22 -24.48 -15.52
N LEU A 371 17.94 -24.11 -15.66
CA LEU A 371 16.88 -25.03 -16.09
C LEU A 371 17.14 -25.59 -17.49
N LEU A 372 17.56 -24.75 -18.45
CA LEU A 372 17.92 -25.23 -19.78
C LEU A 372 19.09 -26.23 -19.73
N GLN A 373 20.11 -25.96 -18.92
CA GLN A 373 21.24 -26.88 -18.74
C GLN A 373 20.82 -28.20 -18.07
N ARG A 374 19.98 -28.15 -17.03
CA ARG A 374 19.42 -29.34 -16.36
C ARG A 374 18.59 -30.20 -17.31
N ARG A 375 17.81 -29.54 -18.18
CA ARG A 375 17.04 -30.19 -19.26
C ARG A 375 17.95 -30.92 -20.24
N GLU A 376 19.04 -30.29 -20.69
CA GLU A 376 20.04 -30.93 -21.57
C GLU A 376 20.71 -32.14 -20.92
N GLN A 377 20.95 -32.07 -19.60
CA GLN A 377 21.54 -33.14 -18.81
C GLN A 377 20.55 -34.24 -18.41
N GLN A 378 19.27 -34.11 -18.78
CA GLN A 378 18.18 -35.02 -18.38
C GLN A 378 18.00 -35.13 -16.85
N VAL A 379 18.42 -34.11 -16.09
CA VAL A 379 18.21 -34.01 -14.64
C VAL A 379 17.12 -32.96 -14.41
N PHE A 380 15.90 -33.32 -14.80
CA PHE A 380 14.75 -32.41 -14.84
C PHE A 380 13.56 -33.03 -14.08
N ASP A 381 13.02 -32.30 -13.11
CA ASP A 381 11.91 -32.75 -12.26
C ASP A 381 10.57 -32.10 -12.65
N GLU A 382 9.49 -32.46 -11.94
CA GLU A 382 8.14 -31.94 -12.20
C GLU A 382 8.01 -30.44 -11.95
N GLN A 383 8.75 -29.90 -10.97
CA GLN A 383 8.72 -28.48 -10.62
C GLN A 383 9.50 -27.64 -11.63
N ASP A 384 10.59 -28.19 -12.16
CA ASP A 384 11.38 -27.57 -13.20
C ASP A 384 10.54 -27.25 -14.44
N TRP A 385 9.54 -28.08 -14.78
CA TRP A 385 8.63 -27.80 -15.89
C TRP A 385 7.75 -26.59 -15.63
N LEU A 386 7.20 -26.45 -14.42
CA LEU A 386 6.43 -25.28 -14.02
C LEU A 386 7.29 -24.02 -14.01
N GLU A 387 8.47 -24.09 -13.42
CA GLU A 387 9.36 -22.93 -13.34
C GLU A 387 9.90 -22.53 -14.71
N LEU A 388 10.22 -23.50 -15.57
CA LEU A 388 10.58 -23.25 -16.96
C LEU A 388 9.43 -22.58 -17.73
N ALA A 389 8.20 -23.05 -17.56
CA ALA A 389 7.03 -22.44 -18.20
C ALA A 389 6.81 -20.98 -17.75
N ARG A 390 6.99 -20.68 -16.45
CA ARG A 390 6.90 -19.32 -15.89
C ARG A 390 7.99 -18.41 -16.45
N LEU A 391 9.25 -18.84 -16.37
CA LEU A 391 10.39 -18.03 -16.82
C LEU A 391 10.41 -17.84 -18.35
N ALA A 392 9.94 -18.85 -19.11
CA ALA A 392 9.81 -18.78 -20.56
C ALA A 392 8.85 -17.66 -21.01
N GLU A 393 7.88 -17.23 -20.19
CA GLU A 393 7.04 -16.06 -20.50
C GLU A 393 7.87 -14.81 -20.78
N THR A 394 8.98 -14.68 -20.06
CA THR A 394 9.84 -13.49 -20.10
C THR A 394 11.02 -13.68 -21.04
N PHE A 395 11.57 -14.89 -21.14
CA PHE A 395 12.84 -15.17 -21.83
C PHE A 395 12.72 -16.02 -23.09
N ASP A 396 11.52 -16.47 -23.48
CA ASP A 396 11.25 -17.17 -24.74
C ASP A 396 10.26 -16.39 -25.62
N PRO A 397 10.73 -15.39 -26.40
CA PRO A 397 9.86 -14.58 -27.26
C PRO A 397 9.12 -15.39 -28.33
N ALA A 398 9.63 -16.57 -28.70
CA ALA A 398 9.00 -17.45 -29.68
C ALA A 398 7.86 -18.30 -29.07
N GLY A 399 7.79 -18.41 -27.74
CA GLY A 399 6.80 -19.20 -27.00
C GLY A 399 6.93 -20.72 -27.17
N THR A 400 7.92 -21.19 -27.94
CA THR A 400 8.12 -22.61 -28.24
C THR A 400 8.52 -23.43 -27.00
N LEU A 401 9.44 -22.91 -26.19
CA LEU A 401 9.88 -23.54 -24.95
C LEU A 401 8.78 -23.48 -23.90
N ARG A 402 8.03 -22.38 -23.82
CA ARG A 402 6.87 -22.29 -22.92
C ARG A 402 5.81 -23.34 -23.24
N ALA A 403 5.45 -23.46 -24.52
CA ALA A 403 4.46 -24.44 -24.97
C ALA A 403 4.90 -25.88 -24.70
N GLU A 404 6.20 -26.18 -24.93
CA GLU A 404 6.78 -27.47 -24.58
C GLU A 404 6.73 -27.73 -23.07
N ALA A 405 7.17 -26.76 -22.26
CA ALA A 405 7.24 -26.90 -20.82
C ALA A 405 5.86 -27.14 -20.20
N LEU A 406 4.83 -26.44 -20.69
CA LEU A 406 3.45 -26.68 -20.28
C LEU A 406 2.94 -28.07 -20.71
N ALA A 407 3.26 -28.51 -21.93
CA ALA A 407 2.84 -29.82 -22.42
C ALA A 407 3.49 -30.97 -21.62
N GLN A 408 4.79 -30.89 -21.36
CA GLN A 408 5.51 -31.88 -20.57
C GLN A 408 5.08 -31.83 -19.09
N GLY A 409 5.01 -30.64 -18.50
CA GLY A 409 4.55 -30.46 -17.13
C GLY A 409 3.15 -31.05 -16.89
N LEU A 410 2.19 -30.77 -17.77
CA LEU A 410 0.83 -31.32 -17.68
C LEU A 410 0.76 -32.82 -18.03
N GLN A 411 1.75 -33.37 -18.73
CA GLN A 411 1.85 -34.82 -18.93
C GLN A 411 2.27 -35.53 -17.64
N HIS A 412 3.17 -34.93 -16.87
CA HIS A 412 3.61 -35.43 -15.56
C HIS A 412 2.56 -35.20 -14.47
N SER A 413 2.02 -33.98 -14.39
CA SER A 413 1.08 -33.55 -13.38
C SER A 413 -0.17 -32.92 -14.02
N PRO A 414 -1.12 -33.75 -14.53
CA PRO A 414 -2.26 -33.27 -15.32
C PRO A 414 -3.23 -32.34 -14.59
N GLU A 415 -3.23 -32.38 -13.26
CA GLU A 415 -4.10 -31.62 -12.37
C GLU A 415 -3.33 -30.58 -11.54
N ASP A 416 -2.10 -30.25 -11.92
CA ASP A 416 -1.37 -29.14 -11.29
C ASP A 416 -2.07 -27.80 -11.59
N PRO A 417 -2.57 -27.08 -10.57
CA PRO A 417 -3.35 -25.87 -10.78
C PRO A 417 -2.53 -24.75 -11.41
N ALA A 418 -1.24 -24.63 -11.11
CA ALA A 418 -0.41 -23.55 -11.63
C ALA A 418 -0.11 -23.75 -13.13
N LEU A 419 0.19 -24.98 -13.56
CA LEU A 419 0.37 -25.31 -14.97
C LEU A 419 -0.93 -25.14 -15.76
N LEU A 420 -2.08 -25.55 -15.20
CA LEU A 420 -3.39 -25.33 -15.82
C LEU A 420 -3.71 -23.84 -15.96
N GLN A 421 -3.41 -23.01 -14.95
CA GLN A 421 -3.59 -21.55 -15.00
C GLN A 421 -2.75 -20.91 -16.12
N LEU A 422 -1.46 -21.27 -16.23
CA LEU A 422 -0.59 -20.79 -17.30
C LEU A 422 -1.12 -21.19 -18.68
N LYS A 423 -1.56 -22.45 -18.84
CA LYS A 423 -2.13 -22.94 -20.09
C LYS A 423 -3.42 -22.22 -20.46
N ALA A 424 -4.30 -21.96 -19.50
CA ALA A 424 -5.52 -21.18 -19.74
C ALA A 424 -5.22 -19.74 -20.14
N GLY A 425 -4.19 -19.13 -19.54
CA GLY A 425 -3.67 -17.81 -19.92
C GLY A 425 -3.20 -17.76 -21.38
N ASP A 426 -2.40 -18.74 -21.83
CA ASP A 426 -1.91 -18.81 -23.21
C ASP A 426 -3.05 -19.03 -24.22
N LEU A 427 -4.06 -19.84 -23.86
CA LEU A 427 -5.27 -20.02 -24.68
C LEU A 427 -6.08 -18.73 -24.79
N GLN A 428 -6.23 -17.99 -23.69
CA GLN A 428 -6.90 -16.70 -23.71
C GLN A 428 -6.16 -15.69 -24.59
N GLN A 429 -4.83 -15.63 -24.51
CA GLN A 429 -4.01 -14.73 -25.33
C GLN A 429 -4.08 -15.07 -26.83
N SER A 430 -4.21 -16.35 -27.18
CA SER A 430 -4.38 -16.81 -28.56
C SER A 430 -5.82 -16.71 -29.08
N GLY A 431 -6.78 -16.31 -28.23
CA GLY A 431 -8.19 -16.14 -28.59
C GLY A 431 -9.04 -17.41 -28.48
N ASP A 432 -8.49 -18.53 -28.02
CA ASP A 432 -9.23 -19.78 -27.78
C ASP A 432 -9.92 -19.77 -26.40
N ILE A 433 -10.95 -18.92 -26.29
CA ILE A 433 -11.71 -18.70 -25.06
C ILE A 433 -12.43 -19.98 -24.61
N GLN A 434 -12.94 -20.79 -25.53
CA GLN A 434 -13.68 -22.02 -25.20
C GLN A 434 -12.78 -23.06 -24.54
N SER A 435 -11.57 -23.27 -25.07
CA SER A 435 -10.60 -24.17 -24.44
C SER A 435 -10.14 -23.61 -23.09
N ALA A 436 -9.95 -22.29 -22.96
CA ALA A 436 -9.62 -21.68 -21.67
C ALA A 436 -10.72 -21.92 -20.61
N ILE A 437 -12.00 -21.75 -20.98
CA ILE A 437 -13.14 -22.06 -20.10
C ILE A 437 -13.10 -23.51 -19.63
N SER A 438 -12.82 -24.46 -20.53
CA SER A 438 -12.75 -25.88 -20.18
C SER A 438 -11.67 -26.16 -19.11
N ILE A 439 -10.53 -25.46 -19.17
CA ILE A 439 -9.45 -25.59 -18.19
C ILE A 439 -9.87 -24.98 -16.85
N TRP A 440 -10.52 -23.81 -16.85
CA TRP A 440 -10.97 -23.19 -15.60
C TRP A 440 -12.05 -23.99 -14.88
N HIS A 441 -12.94 -24.68 -15.61
CA HIS A 441 -13.87 -25.66 -15.00
C HIS A 441 -13.14 -26.86 -14.38
N ARG A 442 -12.04 -27.32 -15.00
CA ARG A 442 -11.20 -28.37 -14.38
C ARG A 442 -10.56 -27.88 -13.09
N ILE A 443 -10.03 -26.65 -13.08
CA ILE A 443 -9.44 -26.03 -11.88
C ILE A 443 -10.48 -25.90 -10.76
N SER A 444 -11.69 -25.44 -11.07
CA SER A 444 -12.75 -25.26 -10.05
C SER A 444 -13.22 -26.57 -9.41
N GLN A 445 -13.07 -27.71 -10.10
CA GLN A 445 -13.51 -29.02 -9.60
C GLN A 445 -12.47 -29.74 -8.72
N ASN A 446 -11.18 -29.36 -8.83
CA ASN A 446 -10.08 -30.16 -8.28
C ASN A 446 -9.37 -29.55 -7.06
N SER A 447 -9.60 -28.27 -6.72
CA SER A 447 -8.89 -27.60 -5.61
C SER A 447 -9.80 -26.63 -4.84
N SER A 448 -10.04 -26.91 -3.55
CA SER A 448 -10.76 -25.99 -2.66
C SER A 448 -10.01 -24.66 -2.47
N SER A 449 -8.67 -24.67 -2.58
CA SER A 449 -7.85 -23.48 -2.32
C SER A 449 -7.82 -22.45 -3.47
N SER A 450 -8.44 -22.73 -4.63
CA SER A 450 -8.44 -21.83 -5.79
C SER A 450 -9.78 -21.72 -6.50
N GLU A 451 -10.85 -22.22 -5.88
CA GLU A 451 -12.21 -22.23 -6.43
C GLU A 451 -12.71 -20.81 -6.73
N TYR A 452 -12.43 -19.87 -5.81
CA TYR A 452 -12.72 -18.44 -5.98
C TYR A 452 -12.10 -17.88 -7.27
N GLN A 453 -10.80 -18.06 -7.47
CA GLN A 453 -10.08 -17.52 -8.62
C GLN A 453 -10.59 -18.13 -9.92
N ALA A 454 -10.88 -19.43 -9.92
CA ALA A 454 -11.44 -20.11 -11.07
C ALA A 454 -12.80 -19.52 -11.48
N HIS A 455 -13.70 -19.26 -10.53
CA HIS A 455 -15.00 -18.65 -10.82
C HIS A 455 -14.90 -17.18 -11.26
N ARG A 456 -13.94 -16.40 -10.75
CA ARG A 456 -13.65 -15.05 -11.26
C ARG A 456 -13.19 -15.09 -12.72
N HIS A 457 -12.30 -16.00 -13.07
CA HIS A 457 -11.84 -16.17 -14.45
C HIS A 457 -12.94 -16.69 -15.38
N LEU A 458 -13.77 -17.65 -14.94
CA LEU A 458 -14.93 -18.11 -15.69
C LEU A 458 -15.91 -16.97 -15.97
N CYS A 459 -16.20 -16.14 -14.96
CA CYS A 459 -17.02 -14.93 -15.14
C CYS A 459 -16.43 -14.01 -16.21
N GLU A 460 -15.13 -13.70 -16.14
CA GLU A 460 -14.43 -12.89 -17.14
C GLU A 460 -14.57 -13.45 -18.56
N LEU A 461 -14.40 -14.77 -18.73
CA LEU A 461 -14.45 -15.44 -20.04
C LEU A 461 -15.87 -15.51 -20.62
N TYR A 462 -16.89 -15.78 -19.80
CA TYR A 462 -18.28 -15.77 -20.26
C TYR A 462 -18.76 -14.35 -20.64
N LEU A 463 -18.31 -13.32 -19.94
CA LEU A 463 -18.56 -11.93 -20.34
C LEU A 463 -17.97 -11.64 -21.73
N ARG A 464 -16.77 -12.14 -22.05
CA ARG A 464 -16.19 -12.01 -23.40
C ARG A 464 -16.98 -12.75 -24.48
N LEU A 465 -17.61 -13.86 -24.13
CA LEU A 465 -18.52 -14.58 -25.02
C LEU A 465 -19.92 -13.95 -25.10
N SER A 466 -20.17 -12.85 -24.39
CA SER A 466 -21.49 -12.22 -24.25
C SER A 466 -22.56 -13.13 -23.63
N ASP A 467 -22.16 -14.18 -22.89
CA ASP A 467 -23.04 -15.05 -22.14
C ASP A 467 -23.25 -14.50 -20.71
N LYS A 468 -24.08 -13.45 -20.62
CA LYS A 468 -24.37 -12.77 -19.34
C LYS A 468 -24.93 -13.72 -18.26
N PRO A 469 -25.87 -14.64 -18.55
CA PRO A 469 -26.38 -15.58 -17.55
C PRO A 469 -25.30 -16.48 -16.95
N ALA A 470 -24.40 -17.04 -17.78
CA ALA A 470 -23.32 -17.89 -17.28
C ALA A 470 -22.28 -17.07 -16.48
N ALA A 471 -21.96 -15.86 -16.94
CA ALA A 471 -21.08 -14.96 -16.21
C ALA A 471 -21.64 -14.60 -14.82
N GLU A 472 -22.92 -14.24 -14.76
CA GLU A 472 -23.61 -13.88 -13.51
C GLU A 472 -23.65 -15.06 -12.53
N HIS A 473 -23.90 -16.27 -13.02
CA HIS A 473 -23.85 -17.48 -12.20
C HIS A 473 -22.48 -17.67 -11.54
N HIS A 474 -21.38 -17.54 -12.30
CA HIS A 474 -20.04 -17.68 -11.77
C HIS A 474 -19.62 -16.52 -10.86
N ARG A 475 -20.10 -15.29 -11.13
CA ARG A 475 -19.92 -14.16 -10.24
C ARG A 475 -20.53 -14.45 -8.86
N GLN A 476 -21.78 -14.90 -8.81
CA GLN A 476 -22.48 -15.18 -7.56
C GLN A 476 -21.78 -16.26 -6.73
N ILE A 477 -21.26 -17.32 -7.37
CA ILE A 477 -20.46 -18.34 -6.68
C ILE A 477 -19.18 -17.72 -6.11
N ALA A 478 -18.44 -16.94 -6.91
CA ALA A 478 -17.21 -16.29 -6.44
C ALA A 478 -17.46 -15.34 -5.26
N ASP A 479 -18.56 -14.58 -5.27
CA ASP A 479 -18.92 -13.67 -4.18
C ASP A 479 -19.29 -14.44 -2.89
N GLN A 480 -19.96 -15.59 -3.01
CA GLN A 480 -20.24 -16.48 -1.87
C GLN A 480 -18.97 -17.07 -1.26
N LEU A 481 -18.03 -17.51 -2.12
CA LEU A 481 -16.73 -18.03 -1.69
C LEU A 481 -15.88 -16.96 -1.02
N TRP A 482 -16.00 -15.69 -1.46
CA TRP A 482 -15.32 -14.56 -0.82
C TRP A 482 -15.80 -14.32 0.61
N ALA A 483 -17.12 -14.37 0.85
CA ALA A 483 -17.71 -14.15 2.16
C ALA A 483 -17.42 -15.27 3.19
N GLY A 484 -16.90 -16.40 2.73
CA GLY A 484 -16.59 -17.57 3.56
C GLY A 484 -15.09 -17.81 3.72
N GLU A 485 -14.32 -16.88 4.28
CA GLU A 485 -12.98 -17.10 4.89
C GLU A 485 -11.94 -17.98 4.13
N ASP A 486 -12.06 -18.23 2.83
CA ASP A 486 -11.17 -19.14 2.07
C ASP A 486 -10.26 -18.40 1.07
N ILE A 487 -9.95 -17.14 1.35
CA ILE A 487 -8.90 -16.40 0.64
C ILE A 487 -7.60 -16.55 1.43
N GLY A 488 -6.95 -17.70 1.25
CA GLY A 488 -5.51 -17.82 1.50
C GLY A 488 -5.05 -18.25 2.89
N GLN A 489 -5.89 -18.84 3.75
CA GLN A 489 -5.40 -19.62 4.90
C GLN A 489 -5.49 -21.12 4.63
N SER A 490 -4.54 -21.66 3.87
CA SER A 490 -4.28 -23.09 3.91
C SER A 490 -3.72 -23.44 5.29
N VAL A 491 -4.59 -23.74 6.24
CA VAL A 491 -4.19 -24.33 7.52
C VAL A 491 -3.69 -25.74 7.23
N SER A 492 -2.38 -25.89 7.00
CA SER A 492 -1.77 -27.20 6.82
C SER A 492 -1.89 -28.02 8.10
N LYS A 493 -2.25 -29.30 7.95
CA LYS A 493 -2.28 -30.28 9.05
C LYS A 493 -0.85 -30.68 9.42
N GLY A 494 -0.20 -29.84 10.22
CA GLY A 494 1.09 -30.10 10.87
C GLY A 494 2.26 -29.33 10.27
N LEU A 495 2.97 -28.58 11.11
CA LEU A 495 4.17 -27.82 10.75
C LEU A 495 5.43 -28.58 11.21
N PHE A 496 6.45 -28.63 10.35
CA PHE A 496 7.70 -29.36 10.55
C PHE A 496 8.91 -28.41 10.66
N PRO A 497 10.04 -28.84 11.26
CA PRO A 497 11.29 -28.07 11.29
C PRO A 497 11.84 -27.75 9.90
N HIS A 498 12.65 -26.68 9.79
CA HIS A 498 13.08 -26.16 8.48
C HIS A 498 13.91 -27.15 7.64
N GLY A 499 14.79 -27.92 8.26
CA GLY A 499 15.63 -28.91 7.57
C GLY A 499 16.67 -28.34 6.58
N MET A 500 16.76 -27.01 6.45
CA MET A 500 17.77 -26.31 5.61
C MET A 500 19.21 -26.72 5.95
N ASP A 501 20.06 -26.66 4.93
CA ASP A 501 21.50 -26.82 5.12
C ASP A 501 22.13 -25.61 5.84
N ALA A 502 23.35 -25.78 6.33
CA ALA A 502 24.04 -24.76 7.12
C ALA A 502 24.35 -23.47 6.33
N SER A 503 24.48 -23.55 5.00
CA SER A 503 24.83 -22.42 4.14
C SER A 503 23.62 -21.56 3.79
N GLU A 504 22.48 -22.18 3.49
CA GLU A 504 21.19 -21.52 3.30
C GLU A 504 20.72 -20.86 4.59
N LEU A 505 20.87 -21.57 5.73
CA LEU A 505 20.54 -21.03 7.03
C LEU A 505 21.37 -19.78 7.36
N ALA A 506 22.67 -19.77 7.03
CA ALA A 506 23.55 -18.62 7.25
C ALA A 506 23.15 -17.41 6.39
N LEU A 507 22.73 -17.62 5.14
CA LEU A 507 22.27 -16.56 4.24
C LEU A 507 20.93 -15.95 4.72
N LEU A 508 20.03 -16.81 5.20
CA LEU A 508 18.78 -16.40 5.82
C LEU A 508 19.03 -15.61 7.12
N GLN A 509 19.92 -16.11 8.00
CA GLN A 509 20.32 -15.42 9.22
C GLN A 509 20.95 -14.05 8.94
N GLY A 510 21.80 -13.94 7.92
CA GLY A 510 22.39 -12.67 7.50
C GLY A 510 21.34 -11.65 7.05
N THR A 511 20.33 -12.10 6.31
CA THR A 511 19.24 -11.23 5.84
C THR A 511 18.30 -10.81 6.97
N LEU A 512 18.01 -11.72 7.92
CA LEU A 512 17.16 -11.47 9.07
C LEU A 512 17.89 -10.80 10.25
N GLN A 513 19.20 -10.56 10.15
CA GLN A 513 20.03 -9.99 11.22
C GLN A 513 19.46 -8.71 11.86
N PRO A 514 18.84 -7.76 11.13
CA PRO A 514 18.22 -6.59 11.75
C PRO A 514 17.05 -6.91 12.69
N LEU A 515 16.32 -8.01 12.45
CA LEU A 515 15.22 -8.45 13.32
C LEU A 515 15.74 -8.98 14.67
N PHE A 516 16.98 -9.47 14.71
CA PHE A 516 17.57 -10.05 15.92
C PHE A 516 17.81 -9.02 17.02
N GLN A 517 17.77 -7.73 16.69
CA GLN A 517 17.86 -6.64 17.67
C GLN A 517 16.55 -6.45 18.47
N HIS A 518 15.43 -6.94 17.94
CA HIS A 518 14.08 -6.72 18.48
C HIS A 518 13.32 -8.02 18.78
N ALA A 519 13.81 -9.17 18.31
CA ALA A 519 13.26 -10.50 18.57
C ALA A 519 14.03 -11.23 19.68
N ARG A 520 13.29 -11.93 20.55
CA ARG A 520 13.83 -12.85 21.56
C ARG A 520 14.19 -14.20 20.96
N ALA A 521 13.35 -14.72 20.06
CA ALA A 521 13.56 -15.99 19.38
C ALA A 521 12.83 -15.99 18.04
N ILE A 522 13.41 -16.64 17.05
CA ILE A 522 12.84 -16.79 15.71
C ILE A 522 12.92 -18.25 15.32
N TRP A 523 11.77 -18.81 14.94
CA TRP A 523 11.67 -20.15 14.40
C TRP A 523 11.19 -20.11 12.96
N LEU A 524 11.66 -21.05 12.16
CA LEU A 524 11.20 -21.30 10.82
C LEU A 524 10.68 -22.72 10.72
N CYS A 525 9.45 -22.83 10.24
CA CYS A 525 8.76 -24.08 10.01
C CYS A 525 8.35 -24.20 8.55
N ARG A 526 8.10 -25.43 8.10
CA ARG A 526 7.56 -25.76 6.79
C ARG A 526 6.27 -26.56 6.92
N ASP A 527 5.37 -26.50 5.95
CA ASP A 527 4.13 -27.28 5.91
C ASP A 527 4.30 -28.73 5.42
N THR A 528 5.43 -29.04 4.80
CA THR A 528 5.77 -30.40 4.34
C THR A 528 6.95 -30.98 5.12
N PRO A 529 7.05 -32.31 5.32
CA PRO A 529 8.22 -32.93 5.95
C PRO A 529 9.55 -32.64 5.22
N PRO A 530 10.71 -32.66 5.91
CA PRO A 530 12.02 -32.36 5.32
C PRO A 530 12.40 -33.21 4.10
N ASP A 531 11.95 -34.47 4.07
CA ASP A 531 12.26 -35.44 3.00
C ASP A 531 11.29 -35.39 1.81
N THR A 532 10.42 -34.38 1.76
CA THR A 532 9.39 -34.25 0.71
C THR A 532 9.92 -33.39 -0.43
N ALA A 533 9.81 -33.88 -1.66
CA ALA A 533 10.32 -33.21 -2.86
C ALA A 533 9.55 -31.92 -3.23
N SER A 534 8.32 -31.73 -2.73
CA SER A 534 7.50 -30.54 -3.01
C SER A 534 8.02 -29.29 -2.28
N PRO A 535 7.92 -28.09 -2.90
CA PRO A 535 8.44 -26.87 -2.31
C PRO A 535 7.54 -26.49 -1.11
N PRO A 536 8.10 -26.36 0.09
CA PRO A 536 7.30 -26.05 1.27
C PRO A 536 6.84 -24.60 1.28
N ARG A 537 5.68 -24.35 1.87
CA ARG A 537 5.35 -23.03 2.40
C ARG A 537 6.12 -22.83 3.70
N TRP A 538 6.75 -21.67 3.81
CA TRP A 538 7.60 -21.33 4.94
C TRP A 538 6.86 -20.44 5.93
N PHE A 539 6.90 -20.82 7.20
CA PHE A 539 6.26 -20.11 8.30
C PHE A 539 7.33 -19.59 9.25
N LEU A 540 7.46 -18.27 9.34
CA LEU A 540 8.41 -17.61 10.23
C LEU A 540 7.70 -17.16 11.50
N TYR A 541 8.02 -17.82 12.62
CA TYR A 541 7.52 -17.45 13.93
C TYR A 541 8.49 -16.53 14.63
N VAL A 542 8.05 -15.32 14.94
CA VAL A 542 8.87 -14.30 15.61
C VAL A 542 8.31 -14.04 17.00
N GLN A 543 9.08 -14.34 18.04
CA GLN A 543 8.81 -13.90 19.39
C GLN A 543 9.57 -12.60 19.64
N ALA A 544 8.86 -11.51 19.86
CA ALA A 544 9.45 -10.21 20.14
C ALA A 544 10.11 -10.16 21.54
N TYR A 545 11.04 -9.22 21.73
CA TYR A 545 11.70 -9.04 23.01
C TYR A 545 10.75 -8.39 24.03
N ASP A 546 10.44 -9.10 25.11
CA ASP A 546 9.60 -8.59 26.20
C ASP A 546 10.45 -8.28 27.45
N SER A 547 10.60 -6.99 27.79
CA SER A 547 11.30 -6.54 29.00
C SER A 547 10.35 -5.87 29.98
N TRP A 548 10.69 -5.88 31.27
CA TRP A 548 9.84 -5.24 32.30
C TRP A 548 9.57 -3.75 32.05
N PHE A 549 10.54 -3.03 31.45
CA PHE A 549 10.40 -1.64 31.03
C PHE A 549 9.40 -1.52 29.86
N MET A 550 9.45 -2.43 28.89
CA MET A 550 8.51 -2.44 27.77
C MET A 550 7.10 -2.89 28.17
N ARG A 551 6.94 -3.75 29.19
CA ARG A 551 5.61 -4.05 29.78
C ARG A 551 5.01 -2.90 30.55
N LEU A 552 5.86 -2.04 31.12
CA LEU A 552 5.42 -0.79 31.75
C LEU A 552 4.98 0.21 30.67
N VAL A 553 5.74 0.32 29.58
CA VAL A 553 5.34 1.10 28.39
C VAL A 553 4.02 0.54 27.85
N GLY A 554 3.91 -0.76 27.56
CA GLY A 554 2.69 -1.43 27.07
C GLY A 554 1.47 -1.23 27.96
N ARG A 555 1.61 -1.34 29.30
CA ARG A 555 0.54 -1.05 30.25
C ARG A 555 0.13 0.42 30.31
N LEU A 556 1.05 1.34 30.04
CA LEU A 556 0.78 2.77 29.94
C LEU A 556 0.27 3.16 28.54
N THR A 557 0.63 2.41 27.50
CA THR A 557 0.31 2.70 26.10
C THR A 557 -0.97 2.02 25.61
N GLY A 558 -1.38 0.91 26.22
CA GLY A 558 -2.47 0.05 25.75
C GLY A 558 -2.11 -0.72 24.46
N GLU A 559 -0.82 -0.77 24.12
CA GLU A 559 -0.27 -1.63 23.07
C GLU A 559 0.56 -2.71 23.76
N ASP A 560 0.05 -3.94 23.77
CA ASP A 560 0.69 -5.03 24.49
C ASP A 560 2.04 -5.45 23.88
N ASP A 561 2.41 -4.98 22.66
CA ASP A 561 3.61 -5.45 21.97
C ASP A 561 4.30 -4.45 20.99
N VAL A 562 5.02 -3.46 21.56
CA VAL A 562 5.78 -2.42 20.82
C VAL A 562 6.90 -3.02 19.96
N ASN A 563 7.59 -4.06 20.44
CA ASN A 563 8.67 -4.71 19.71
C ASN A 563 8.14 -5.64 18.61
N ALA A 564 7.00 -6.30 18.79
CA ALA A 564 6.36 -7.00 17.68
C ALA A 564 5.98 -6.06 16.53
N SER A 565 5.53 -4.84 16.85
CA SER A 565 5.23 -3.82 15.83
C SER A 565 6.50 -3.34 15.09
N ALA A 566 7.63 -3.22 15.79
CA ALA A 566 8.92 -2.90 15.17
C ALA A 566 9.45 -4.06 14.31
N CYS A 567 9.34 -5.30 14.81
CA CYS A 567 9.65 -6.50 14.04
C CYS A 567 8.78 -6.57 12.77
N LYS A 568 7.47 -6.34 12.87
CA LYS A 568 6.54 -6.34 11.71
C LYS A 568 6.99 -5.37 10.61
N ARG A 569 7.27 -4.11 10.96
CA ARG A 569 7.76 -3.10 9.99
C ARG A 569 9.11 -3.46 9.37
N LEU A 570 10.02 -4.04 10.14
CA LEU A 570 11.32 -4.49 9.63
C LEU A 570 11.14 -5.68 8.69
N LEU A 571 10.23 -6.59 9.02
CA LEU A 571 10.03 -7.81 8.28
C LEU A 571 9.34 -7.58 6.94
N GLU A 572 8.39 -6.64 6.88
CA GLU A 572 7.81 -6.13 5.62
C GLU A 572 8.88 -5.59 4.66
N ARG A 573 9.93 -4.94 5.19
CA ARG A 573 11.07 -4.45 4.37
C ARG A 573 12.05 -5.55 3.98
N LEU A 574 12.25 -6.54 4.85
CA LEU A 574 13.21 -7.62 4.62
C LEU A 574 12.63 -8.73 3.74
N GLN A 575 11.31 -8.92 3.71
CA GLN A 575 10.64 -9.91 2.89
C GLN A 575 10.96 -9.73 1.39
N ALA A 576 11.12 -8.49 0.93
CA ALA A 576 11.52 -8.18 -0.45
C ALA A 576 12.97 -8.60 -0.79
N ARG A 577 13.80 -8.91 0.22
CA ARG A 577 15.21 -9.30 0.06
C ARG A 577 15.44 -10.80 0.29
N LEU A 578 14.40 -11.53 0.63
CA LEU A 578 14.45 -12.96 0.89
C LEU A 578 14.21 -13.74 -0.39
N HIS A 579 14.96 -14.83 -0.58
CA HIS A 579 14.76 -15.79 -1.67
C HIS A 579 13.59 -16.75 -1.38
N LEU A 580 12.89 -16.57 -0.26
CA LEU A 580 11.79 -17.41 0.22
C LEU A 580 10.58 -16.54 0.52
N TYR A 581 9.40 -16.99 0.11
CA TYR A 581 8.15 -16.39 0.55
C TYR A 581 7.81 -16.92 1.95
N LEU A 582 7.86 -16.04 2.95
CA LEU A 582 7.61 -16.36 4.35
C LEU A 582 6.21 -15.88 4.77
N GLU A 583 5.39 -16.78 5.30
CA GLU A 583 4.21 -16.43 6.06
C GLU A 583 4.61 -16.17 7.52
N VAL A 584 4.33 -14.97 8.02
CA VAL A 584 4.97 -14.49 9.25
C VAL A 584 3.96 -14.47 10.37
N ARG A 585 4.30 -15.12 11.49
CA ARG A 585 3.44 -15.23 12.67
C ARG A 585 4.16 -14.70 13.89
N PHE A 586 3.54 -13.74 14.56
CA PHE A 586 4.08 -13.18 15.80
C PHE A 586 3.58 -13.98 17.01
N ILE A 587 4.48 -14.31 17.91
CA ILE A 587 4.15 -14.93 19.20
C ILE A 587 4.20 -13.83 20.25
N GLY A 588 3.05 -13.50 20.83
CA GLY A 588 2.94 -12.50 21.87
C GLY A 588 3.63 -12.92 23.18
N PRO A 589 3.85 -11.97 24.11
CA PRO A 589 4.58 -12.21 25.36
C PRO A 589 3.90 -13.20 26.31
N ASN A 590 2.58 -13.38 26.19
CA ASN A 590 1.78 -14.32 26.99
C ASN A 590 1.27 -15.53 26.19
N ASP A 591 1.57 -15.60 24.89
CA ASP A 591 1.12 -16.70 24.04
C ASP A 591 1.97 -17.94 24.31
N GLN A 592 1.33 -19.11 24.30
CA GLN A 592 2.07 -20.36 24.36
C GLN A 592 2.86 -20.54 23.06
N ILE A 593 4.16 -20.79 23.19
CA ILE A 593 5.00 -21.13 22.04
C ILE A 593 4.41 -22.39 21.38
N PRO A 594 4.06 -22.33 20.09
CA PRO A 594 3.46 -23.47 19.41
C PRO A 594 4.35 -24.71 19.49
N GLY A 595 3.75 -25.90 19.66
CA GLY A 595 4.49 -27.15 19.88
C GLY A 595 5.47 -27.54 18.77
N HIS A 596 5.30 -27.00 17.56
CA HIS A 596 6.18 -27.18 16.41
C HIS A 596 7.40 -26.23 16.36
N CYS A 597 7.46 -25.22 17.25
CA CYS A 597 8.62 -24.34 17.43
C CYS A 597 9.69 -25.03 18.31
N THR A 598 10.33 -26.06 17.76
CA THR A 598 11.37 -26.85 18.45
C THR A 598 12.78 -26.32 18.21
N ASN A 599 13.80 -26.89 18.86
CA ASN A 599 15.21 -26.54 18.59
C ASN A 599 15.62 -26.77 17.13
N GLY A 600 15.02 -27.75 16.44
CA GLY A 600 15.29 -27.99 15.02
C GLY A 600 14.67 -26.96 14.09
N SER A 601 13.74 -26.14 14.59
CA SER A 601 13.10 -25.05 13.85
C SER A 601 13.74 -23.69 14.21
N LEU A 602 14.64 -23.64 15.20
CA LEU A 602 15.16 -22.39 15.76
C LEU A 602 16.25 -21.80 14.86
N ILE A 603 16.02 -20.60 14.34
CA ILE A 603 16.99 -19.86 13.53
C ILE A 603 17.90 -19.00 14.41
N ALA A 604 17.32 -18.31 15.40
CA ALA A 604 18.06 -17.39 16.25
C ALA A 604 17.37 -17.21 17.61
N GLN A 605 18.17 -17.06 18.67
CA GLN A 605 17.68 -16.76 20.01
C GLN A 605 18.60 -15.75 20.71
N ALA A 606 18.02 -14.73 21.35
CA ALA A 606 18.79 -13.75 22.08
C ALA A 606 19.41 -14.37 23.35
N GLY A 607 20.74 -14.28 23.48
CA GLY A 607 21.49 -14.81 24.61
C GLY A 607 22.23 -16.13 24.35
N SER A 608 22.08 -16.75 23.17
CA SER A 608 23.05 -17.75 22.72
C SER A 608 24.29 -17.02 22.23
N ALA A 609 25.34 -16.99 23.06
CA ALA A 609 26.67 -16.62 22.61
C ALA A 609 27.01 -17.42 21.34
N ALA A 610 27.62 -16.75 20.37
CA ALA A 610 28.30 -17.40 19.26
C ALA A 610 29.14 -18.56 19.80
N ALA A 611 28.69 -19.78 19.54
CA ALA A 611 29.36 -21.01 19.92
C ALA A 611 29.21 -22.01 18.78
N HIS A 612 29.94 -21.77 17.69
CA HIS A 612 31.11 -22.56 17.31
C HIS A 612 31.40 -22.44 15.80
N HIS A 613 32.63 -22.02 15.54
CA HIS A 613 33.54 -22.25 14.40
C HIS A 613 32.99 -22.49 12.99
#